data_AF-A0A484YH13-F1
#
_entry.id   AF-A0A484YH13-F1
#
_cell.length_a   1.000
_cell.length_b   1.000
_cell.length_c   1.000
_cell.angle_alpha   90.00
_cell.angle_beta   90.00
_cell.angle_gamma   90.00
#
_symmetry.space_group_name_H-M   'P 1'
#
loop_
_entity.id
_entity.type
_entity.pdbx_description
1 polymer ?
#
loop_
_entity_poly.entity_id
_entity_poly.type
_entity_poly.pdbx_seq_one_letter_code
_entity_poly.pdbx_strand_id
1 'polypeptide(L)'
;MKQTIKKVDSVSPASDITLSTRAFRVKYNGSNNSLYALVTAEEQSGRVVAISTNYSPSAVEQHYQYTSNYEERMSPGTLAHHVQRKELLTMRRDTLFDIDYGPAVLHQNDPGMLVKPVLPAYRHFELVRILTDEHSNNVQHYLDHECFILGGCLMANLQHIHQGRCHISFVKERGVAPATIDFPPRLFLSGGVRNNVWRAFSNRNYSMAVCNLTGSKKVREMRHATLNSATRFIHFVENHPFLISLNRMSPANVVSTLDILKHLWNKKLEHGTI
;
A
#
# COMPACT_ATOMS: atom_id res chain seq x y z
N MET A 1 32.92 23.85 -42.65
CA MET A 1 31.57 24.04 -42.08
C MET A 1 31.20 22.77 -41.33
N LYS A 2 31.46 22.68 -40.01
CA LYS A 2 31.07 21.54 -39.17
C LYS A 2 30.07 22.06 -38.14
N GLN A 3 28.79 21.75 -38.34
CA GLN A 3 27.74 21.97 -37.35
C GLN A 3 27.85 20.87 -36.30
N THR A 4 28.30 21.24 -35.10
CA THR A 4 28.23 20.38 -33.92
C THR A 4 26.81 20.49 -33.36
N ILE A 5 26.01 19.46 -33.62
CA ILE A 5 24.70 19.28 -32.98
C ILE A 5 24.96 19.06 -31.48
N LYS A 6 24.63 20.05 -30.65
CA LYS A 6 24.51 19.86 -29.21
C LYS A 6 23.30 18.97 -28.95
N LYS A 7 23.55 17.71 -28.60
CA LYS A 7 22.58 16.82 -27.99
C LYS A 7 22.19 17.44 -26.65
N VAL A 8 20.96 17.94 -26.55
CA VAL A 8 20.37 18.35 -25.27
C VAL A 8 19.89 17.06 -24.62
N ASP A 9 20.78 16.39 -23.89
CA ASP A 9 20.37 15.37 -22.94
C ASP A 9 19.71 16.10 -21.76
N SER A 10 18.41 16.34 -21.85
CA SER A 10 17.60 16.85 -20.74
C SER A 10 17.42 15.72 -19.72
N VAL A 11 18.46 15.45 -18.93
CA VAL A 11 18.35 14.64 -17.72
C VAL A 11 17.57 15.50 -16.72
N SER A 12 16.28 15.22 -16.57
CA SER A 12 15.46 15.75 -15.48
C SER A 12 16.20 15.47 -14.16
N PRO A 13 16.39 16.45 -13.27
CA PRO A 13 17.05 16.20 -12.00
C PRO A 13 16.22 15.17 -11.23
N ALA A 14 16.83 14.04 -10.87
CA ALA A 14 16.16 12.96 -10.15
C ALA A 14 15.52 13.54 -8.87
N SER A 15 14.20 13.45 -8.80
CA SER A 15 13.37 14.05 -7.75
C SER A 15 13.19 13.11 -6.58
N ASP A 16 12.89 13.67 -5.41
CA ASP A 16 12.43 12.88 -4.27
C ASP A 16 11.01 12.37 -4.55
N ILE A 17 10.84 11.05 -4.57
CA ILE A 17 9.54 10.42 -4.82
C ILE A 17 8.90 10.04 -3.48
N THR A 18 7.61 10.33 -3.34
CA THR A 18 6.82 9.89 -2.19
C THR A 18 5.78 8.89 -2.67
N LEU A 19 5.73 7.73 -2.05
CA LEU A 19 4.86 6.62 -2.40
C LEU A 19 3.94 6.30 -1.23
N SER A 20 2.67 6.01 -1.50
CA SER A 20 1.79 5.37 -0.53
C SER A 20 1.40 3.97 -0.97
N THR A 21 1.44 3.03 -0.03
CA THR A 21 0.99 1.65 -0.24
C THR A 21 -0.15 1.33 0.69
N ARG A 22 -1.27 0.86 0.13
CA ARG A 22 -2.43 0.39 0.89
C ARG A 22 -2.86 -1.00 0.48
N ALA A 23 -3.40 -1.72 1.45
CA ALA A 23 -4.12 -2.94 1.21
C ALA A 23 -5.62 -2.70 1.07
N PHE A 24 -6.27 -3.50 0.24
CA PHE A 24 -7.72 -3.56 0.12
C PHE A 24 -8.15 -4.96 -0.33
N ARG A 25 -9.46 -5.20 -0.33
CA ARG A 25 -10.04 -6.50 -0.69
C ARG A 25 -11.00 -6.34 -1.85
N VAL A 26 -10.99 -7.32 -2.76
CA VAL A 26 -11.86 -7.32 -3.94
C VAL A 26 -12.59 -8.65 -4.01
N LYS A 27 -13.93 -8.60 -4.07
CA LYS A 27 -14.74 -9.82 -4.13
C LYS A 27 -14.62 -10.49 -5.51
N TYR A 28 -14.92 -11.78 -5.55
CA TYR A 28 -14.93 -12.55 -6.79
C TYR A 28 -16.02 -13.64 -6.75
N ASN A 29 -16.33 -14.21 -7.91
CA ASN A 29 -17.32 -15.26 -8.11
C ASN A 29 -18.73 -14.95 -7.54
N GLY A 30 -19.07 -13.67 -7.34
CA GLY A 30 -20.34 -13.25 -6.75
C GLY A 30 -20.52 -13.70 -5.29
N SER A 31 -19.41 -14.02 -4.61
CA SER A 31 -19.41 -14.63 -3.27
C SER A 31 -18.95 -13.64 -2.19
N ASN A 32 -18.88 -14.12 -0.94
CA ASN A 32 -18.22 -13.37 0.14
C ASN A 32 -16.70 -13.59 0.18
N ASN A 33 -16.16 -14.41 -0.72
CA ASN A 33 -14.71 -14.58 -0.85
C ASN A 33 -14.08 -13.34 -1.46
N SER A 34 -12.87 -13.01 -1.03
CA SER A 34 -12.13 -11.86 -1.54
C SER A 34 -10.68 -12.19 -1.86
N LEU A 35 -10.13 -11.51 -2.86
CA LEU A 35 -8.69 -11.38 -3.04
C LEU A 35 -8.16 -10.32 -2.09
N TYR A 36 -6.96 -10.55 -1.57
CA TYR A 36 -6.18 -9.51 -0.91
C TYR A 36 -5.34 -8.80 -1.95
N ALA A 37 -5.44 -7.47 -2.02
CA ALA A 37 -4.74 -6.66 -3.00
C ALA A 37 -3.88 -5.59 -2.33
N LEU A 38 -2.71 -5.31 -2.91
CA LEU A 38 -1.84 -4.20 -2.58
C LEU A 38 -1.80 -3.23 -3.75
N VAL A 39 -1.89 -1.94 -3.46
CA VAL A 39 -1.68 -0.87 -4.43
C VAL A 39 -0.63 0.09 -3.90
N THR A 40 0.32 0.47 -4.76
CA THR A 40 1.28 1.55 -4.50
C THR A 40 1.07 2.68 -5.51
N ALA A 41 0.93 3.90 -5.02
CA ALA A 41 0.78 5.11 -5.83
C ALA A 41 1.80 6.17 -5.42
N GLU A 42 2.20 7.00 -6.38
CA GLU A 42 3.01 8.19 -6.14
C GLU A 42 2.12 9.33 -5.63
N GLU A 43 2.53 9.97 -4.53
CA GLU A 43 1.72 11.00 -3.86
C GLU A 43 1.70 12.34 -4.60
N GLN A 44 2.76 12.68 -5.33
CA GLN A 44 2.79 13.95 -6.08
C GLN A 44 1.89 13.91 -7.32
N SER A 45 1.93 12.82 -8.09
CA SER A 45 1.18 12.69 -9.34
C SER A 45 -0.17 12.00 -9.16
N GLY A 46 -0.36 11.24 -8.08
CA GLY A 46 -1.50 10.33 -7.90
C GLY A 46 -1.41 9.06 -8.75
N ARG A 47 -0.36 8.91 -9.56
CA ARG A 47 -0.19 7.78 -10.47
C ARG A 47 -0.01 6.49 -9.68
N VAL A 48 -0.78 5.46 -10.04
CA VAL A 48 -0.60 4.12 -9.49
C VAL A 48 0.59 3.46 -10.19
N VAL A 49 1.60 3.12 -9.40
CA VAL A 49 2.84 2.47 -9.85
C VAL A 49 2.61 0.98 -10.04
N ALA A 50 2.03 0.31 -9.02
CA ALA A 50 1.83 -1.13 -9.02
C ALA A 50 0.53 -1.52 -8.32
N ILE A 51 -0.07 -2.60 -8.81
CA ILE A 51 -1.13 -3.35 -8.14
C ILE A 51 -0.79 -4.83 -8.15
N SER A 52 -1.02 -5.54 -7.05
CA SER A 52 -0.77 -6.97 -6.95
C SER A 52 -1.83 -7.62 -6.08
N THR A 53 -2.14 -8.88 -6.33
CA THR A 53 -3.08 -9.66 -5.52
C THR A 53 -2.41 -10.92 -5.00
N ASN A 54 -3.08 -11.60 -4.07
CA ASN A 54 -2.65 -12.90 -3.58
C ASN A 54 -3.19 -14.10 -4.39
N TYR A 55 -3.66 -13.87 -5.61
CA TYR A 55 -3.96 -14.94 -6.55
C TYR A 55 -2.67 -15.34 -7.30
N SER A 56 -2.35 -16.62 -7.29
CA SER A 56 -1.25 -17.20 -8.06
C SER A 56 -1.81 -18.11 -9.16
N PRO A 57 -1.44 -17.92 -10.43
CA PRO A 57 -1.77 -18.88 -11.49
C PRO A 57 -0.90 -20.15 -11.43
N SER A 58 0.13 -20.15 -10.57
CA SER A 58 1.05 -21.27 -10.39
C SER A 58 0.78 -21.96 -9.05
N ALA A 59 0.92 -23.28 -9.04
CA ALA A 59 0.81 -24.07 -7.83
C ALA A 59 1.91 -23.70 -6.83
N VAL A 60 1.57 -23.70 -5.54
CA VAL A 60 2.52 -23.50 -4.45
C VAL A 60 2.33 -24.58 -3.39
N GLU A 61 3.37 -24.82 -2.61
CA GLU A 61 3.35 -25.74 -1.47
C GLU A 61 2.29 -25.31 -0.43
N GLN A 62 1.74 -26.28 0.30
CA GLN A 62 0.58 -26.07 1.17
C GLN A 62 0.79 -24.98 2.23
N HIS A 63 1.99 -24.86 2.81
CA HIS A 63 2.28 -23.83 3.83
C HIS A 63 2.35 -22.40 3.27
N TYR A 64 2.41 -22.24 1.95
CA TYR A 64 2.34 -20.94 1.26
C TYR A 64 0.92 -20.57 0.84
N GLN A 65 -0.03 -21.50 0.94
CA GLN A 65 -1.43 -21.27 0.60
C GLN A 65 -2.15 -20.51 1.72
N TYR A 66 -3.13 -19.70 1.34
CA TYR A 66 -4.03 -19.03 2.26
C TYR A 66 -5.33 -19.82 2.37
N THR A 67 -5.69 -20.23 3.60
CA THR A 67 -6.83 -21.13 3.87
C THR A 67 -7.75 -20.64 4.97
N SER A 68 -7.54 -19.41 5.48
CA SER A 68 -8.30 -18.92 6.63
C SER A 68 -9.72 -18.49 6.24
N ASN A 69 -10.67 -18.84 7.12
CA ASN A 69 -12.04 -18.35 7.08
C ASN A 69 -12.30 -17.26 8.14
N TYR A 70 -11.34 -17.03 9.04
CA TYR A 70 -11.41 -15.99 10.04
C TYR A 70 -11.02 -14.63 9.43
N GLU A 71 -11.64 -13.57 9.92
CA GLU A 71 -11.34 -12.20 9.53
C GLU A 71 -10.93 -11.41 10.77
N GLU A 72 -9.70 -10.88 10.76
CA GLU A 72 -9.26 -9.91 11.75
C GLU A 72 -10.10 -8.63 11.65
N ARG A 73 -10.97 -8.41 12.63
CA ARG A 73 -11.84 -7.23 12.68
C ARG A 73 -11.29 -6.15 13.61
N MET A 74 -11.21 -4.95 13.05
CA MET A 74 -10.93 -3.72 13.80
C MET A 74 -12.25 -3.14 14.30
N SER A 75 -12.41 -3.06 15.61
CA SER A 75 -13.55 -2.36 16.21
C SER A 75 -13.42 -0.85 15.94
N PRO A 76 -14.53 -0.10 15.89
CA PRO A 76 -14.50 1.36 15.81
C PRO A 76 -13.67 1.96 16.96
N GLY A 77 -12.97 3.06 16.69
CA GLY A 77 -12.21 3.76 17.70
C GLY A 77 -11.43 4.95 17.12
N THR A 78 -10.62 5.57 17.98
CA THR A 78 -9.64 6.58 17.57
C THR A 78 -8.52 5.94 16.76
N LEU A 79 -7.74 6.74 16.02
CA LEU A 79 -6.58 6.19 15.29
C LEU A 79 -5.55 5.54 16.21
N ALA A 80 -5.32 6.12 17.39
CA ALA A 80 -4.42 5.52 18.39
C ALA A 80 -4.92 4.14 18.82
N HIS A 81 -6.22 4.00 19.08
CA HIS A 81 -6.83 2.72 19.40
C HIS A 81 -6.69 1.71 18.25
N HIS A 82 -6.88 2.14 17.00
CA HIS A 82 -6.66 1.26 15.85
C HIS A 82 -5.20 0.79 15.74
N VAL A 83 -4.23 1.68 15.92
CA VAL A 83 -2.80 1.32 15.90
C VAL A 83 -2.49 0.29 16.99
N GLN A 84 -2.89 0.57 18.23
CA GLN A 84 -2.61 -0.32 19.36
C GLN A 84 -3.29 -1.68 19.23
N ARG A 85 -4.55 -1.70 18.79
CA ARG A 85 -5.28 -2.94 18.56
C ARG A 85 -4.65 -3.74 17.41
N LYS A 86 -4.12 -3.08 16.38
CA LYS A 86 -3.45 -3.77 15.28
C LYS A 86 -2.15 -4.45 15.73
N GLU A 87 -1.37 -3.81 16.62
CA GLU A 87 -0.22 -4.48 17.25
C GLU A 87 -0.66 -5.71 18.06
N LEU A 88 -1.72 -5.60 18.86
CA LEU A 88 -2.25 -6.73 19.63
C LEU A 88 -2.73 -7.89 18.76
N LEU A 89 -3.38 -7.60 17.62
CA LEU A 89 -3.77 -8.64 16.66
C LEU A 89 -2.55 -9.32 16.05
N THR A 90 -1.56 -8.52 15.64
CA THR A 90 -0.31 -9.03 15.06
C THR A 90 0.42 -9.97 16.04
N MET A 91 0.44 -9.64 17.33
CA MET A 91 1.08 -10.47 18.36
C MET A 91 0.37 -11.79 18.65
N ARG A 92 -0.91 -11.92 18.27
CA ARG A 92 -1.68 -13.15 18.47
C ARG A 92 -1.50 -14.15 17.33
N ARG A 93 -0.87 -13.75 16.23
CA ARG A 93 -0.59 -14.63 15.09
C ARG A 93 0.57 -15.55 15.42
N ASP A 94 0.51 -16.78 14.91
CA ASP A 94 1.63 -17.73 15.01
C ASP A 94 2.87 -17.21 14.28
N THR A 95 2.67 -16.54 13.15
CA THR A 95 3.71 -15.78 12.45
C THR A 95 3.24 -14.35 12.17
N LEU A 96 4.12 -13.36 12.35
CA LEU A 96 3.74 -11.94 12.28
C LEU A 96 3.14 -11.52 10.92
N PHE A 97 3.43 -12.28 9.86
CA PHE A 97 3.02 -11.99 8.49
C PHE A 97 1.80 -12.78 8.00
N ASP A 98 1.32 -13.78 8.77
CA ASP A 98 0.12 -14.56 8.44
C ASP A 98 -1.13 -13.80 8.88
N ILE A 99 -1.59 -12.88 8.03
CA ILE A 99 -2.83 -12.13 8.24
C ILE A 99 -4.05 -12.97 7.90
N ASP A 100 -5.05 -12.96 8.79
CA ASP A 100 -6.39 -13.49 8.52
C ASP A 100 -7.29 -12.38 7.96
N TYR A 101 -7.46 -12.32 6.65
CA TYR A 101 -8.25 -11.28 5.98
C TYR A 101 -9.69 -11.69 5.64
N GLY A 102 -10.11 -12.87 6.09
CA GLY A 102 -11.43 -13.44 5.82
C GLY A 102 -11.43 -14.54 4.75
N PRO A 103 -12.62 -15.07 4.43
CA PRO A 103 -12.77 -16.19 3.50
C PRO A 103 -12.22 -15.90 2.11
N ALA A 104 -11.55 -16.89 1.54
CA ALA A 104 -10.99 -16.82 0.20
C ALA A 104 -10.93 -18.21 -0.45
N VAL A 105 -12.10 -18.78 -0.73
CA VAL A 105 -12.26 -20.10 -1.34
C VAL A 105 -12.43 -20.00 -2.86
N LEU A 106 -11.57 -20.70 -3.60
CA LEU A 106 -11.66 -20.84 -5.05
C LEU A 106 -12.70 -21.89 -5.46
N HIS A 107 -13.21 -21.80 -6.69
CA HIS A 107 -14.01 -22.90 -7.26
C HIS A 107 -13.13 -24.13 -7.47
N GLN A 108 -13.73 -25.32 -7.43
CA GLN A 108 -13.01 -26.61 -7.55
C GLN A 108 -12.17 -26.73 -8.82
N ASN A 109 -12.59 -26.06 -9.91
CA ASN A 109 -11.92 -26.09 -11.21
C ASN A 109 -11.10 -24.82 -11.49
N ASP A 110 -10.85 -23.96 -10.49
CA ASP A 110 -9.95 -22.81 -10.69
C ASP A 110 -8.51 -23.33 -10.89
N PRO A 111 -7.80 -22.91 -11.94
CA PRO A 111 -6.45 -23.38 -12.21
C PRO A 111 -5.40 -22.77 -11.27
N GLY A 112 -5.75 -21.72 -10.52
CA GLY A 112 -4.84 -21.02 -9.62
C GLY A 112 -4.99 -21.43 -8.16
N MET A 113 -4.25 -20.73 -7.31
CA MET A 113 -4.26 -20.87 -5.85
C MET A 113 -4.26 -19.51 -5.18
N LEU A 114 -4.83 -19.42 -3.98
CA LEU A 114 -4.61 -18.25 -3.13
C LEU A 114 -3.43 -18.49 -2.22
N VAL A 115 -2.50 -17.55 -2.28
CA VAL A 115 -1.27 -17.59 -1.48
C VAL A 115 -1.38 -16.65 -0.29
N LYS A 116 -0.55 -16.87 0.72
CA LYS A 116 -0.43 -15.96 1.86
C LYS A 116 -0.03 -14.56 1.36
N PRO A 117 -0.70 -13.46 1.80
CA PRO A 117 -0.44 -12.10 1.31
C PRO A 117 1.00 -11.60 1.44
N VAL A 118 1.81 -12.21 2.32
CA VAL A 118 3.24 -11.93 2.42
C VAL A 118 3.99 -12.17 1.10
N LEU A 119 3.69 -13.23 0.36
CA LEU A 119 4.41 -13.58 -0.87
C LEU A 119 4.26 -12.54 -1.98
N PRO A 120 3.03 -12.13 -2.37
CA PRO A 120 2.88 -11.08 -3.37
C PRO A 120 3.40 -9.73 -2.85
N ALA A 121 3.46 -9.48 -1.53
CA ALA A 121 4.04 -8.24 -1.02
C ALA A 121 5.54 -8.10 -1.33
N TYR A 122 6.32 -9.19 -1.20
CA TYR A 122 7.73 -9.18 -1.59
C TYR A 122 7.90 -8.81 -3.06
N ARG A 123 7.16 -9.48 -3.95
CA ARG A 123 7.22 -9.20 -5.38
C ARG A 123 6.68 -7.82 -5.74
N HIS A 124 5.64 -7.35 -5.04
CA HIS A 124 5.05 -6.02 -5.25
C HIS A 124 6.08 -4.93 -5.02
N PHE A 125 6.82 -4.96 -3.90
CA PHE A 125 7.81 -3.93 -3.60
C PHE A 125 9.07 -4.02 -4.46
N GLU A 126 9.45 -5.23 -4.89
CA GLU A 126 10.51 -5.38 -5.89
C GLU A 126 10.12 -4.70 -7.21
N LEU A 127 8.88 -4.93 -7.67
CA LEU A 127 8.35 -4.27 -8.87
C LEU A 127 8.27 -2.74 -8.70
N VAL A 128 7.75 -2.27 -7.55
CA VAL A 128 7.70 -0.83 -7.25
C VAL A 128 9.09 -0.23 -7.34
N ARG A 129 10.09 -0.84 -6.70
CA ARG A 129 11.47 -0.36 -6.78
C ARG A 129 11.94 -0.27 -8.22
N ILE A 130 11.84 -1.36 -8.99
CA ILE A 130 12.27 -1.38 -10.40
C ILE A 130 11.63 -0.24 -11.21
N LEU A 131 10.34 0.03 -10.98
CA LEU A 131 9.60 1.06 -11.70
C LEU A 131 9.91 2.50 -11.26
N THR A 132 10.56 2.70 -10.11
CA THR A 132 10.86 4.03 -9.55
C THR A 132 12.35 4.35 -9.41
N ASP A 133 13.23 3.34 -9.41
CA ASP A 133 14.68 3.46 -9.10
C ASP A 133 15.39 4.41 -10.08
N GLU A 134 15.14 4.28 -11.38
CA GLU A 134 15.77 5.12 -12.42
C GLU A 134 15.39 6.62 -12.31
N HIS A 135 14.31 6.94 -11.60
CA HIS A 135 13.72 8.27 -11.58
C HIS A 135 13.89 8.99 -10.23
N SER A 136 14.52 8.36 -9.22
CA SER A 136 14.55 8.88 -7.85
C SER A 136 15.93 8.95 -7.22
N ASN A 137 16.20 10.09 -6.57
CA ASN A 137 17.36 10.23 -5.69
C ASN A 137 17.04 9.67 -4.30
N ASN A 138 15.91 10.11 -3.72
CA ASN A 138 15.39 9.56 -2.47
C ASN A 138 13.94 9.10 -2.64
N VAL A 139 13.56 8.09 -1.86
CA VAL A 139 12.21 7.51 -1.86
C VAL A 139 11.66 7.50 -0.44
N GLN A 140 10.46 8.06 -0.27
CA GLN A 140 9.67 7.93 0.95
C GLN A 140 8.51 6.97 0.72
N HIS A 141 8.43 5.90 1.49
CA HIS A 141 7.27 5.01 1.54
C HIS A 141 6.38 5.30 2.75
N TYR A 142 5.10 5.60 2.51
CA TYR A 142 4.04 5.61 3.49
C TYR A 142 3.21 4.34 3.37
N LEU A 143 3.20 3.53 4.41
CA LEU A 143 2.59 2.19 4.37
C LEU A 143 1.37 2.13 5.28
N ASP A 144 0.34 1.39 4.85
CA ASP A 144 -0.68 0.90 5.79
C ASP A 144 -0.03 0.01 6.87
N HIS A 145 -0.66 -0.04 8.05
CA HIS A 145 -0.05 -0.61 9.26
C HIS A 145 -0.12 -2.14 9.31
N GLU A 146 0.68 -2.80 8.46
CA GLU A 146 0.79 -4.26 8.38
C GLU A 146 2.25 -4.72 8.36
N CYS A 147 2.57 -5.78 9.11
CA CYS A 147 3.94 -6.30 9.22
C CYS A 147 4.51 -6.83 7.90
N PHE A 148 3.72 -7.56 7.12
CA PHE A 148 4.21 -8.15 5.87
C PHE A 148 4.40 -7.09 4.76
N ILE A 149 3.61 -6.01 4.77
CA ILE A 149 3.81 -4.85 3.88
C ILE A 149 5.16 -4.19 4.20
N LEU A 150 5.43 -3.96 5.50
CA LEU A 150 6.73 -3.45 5.94
C LEU A 150 7.87 -4.40 5.54
N GLY A 151 7.72 -5.71 5.77
CA GLY A 151 8.72 -6.71 5.43
C GLY A 151 9.08 -6.69 3.94
N GLY A 152 8.08 -6.70 3.05
CA GLY A 152 8.31 -6.60 1.61
C GLY A 152 9.00 -5.29 1.21
N CYS A 153 8.57 -4.15 1.78
CA CYS A 153 9.16 -2.84 1.49
C CYS A 153 10.62 -2.73 1.97
N LEU A 154 10.92 -3.22 3.18
CA LEU A 154 12.27 -3.28 3.74
C LEU A 154 13.18 -4.10 2.84
N MET A 155 12.73 -5.30 2.47
CA MET A 155 13.55 -6.26 1.74
C MET A 155 13.85 -5.80 0.32
N ALA A 156 12.89 -5.17 -0.36
CA ALA A 156 13.12 -4.58 -1.67
C ALA A 156 14.12 -3.40 -1.61
N ASN A 157 14.16 -2.63 -0.52
CA ASN A 157 14.89 -1.37 -0.43
C ASN A 157 16.09 -1.38 0.54
N LEU A 158 16.53 -2.55 1.01
CA LEU A 158 17.52 -2.67 2.09
C LEU A 158 18.79 -1.85 1.83
N GLN A 159 19.32 -1.91 0.60
CA GLN A 159 20.51 -1.15 0.23
C GLN A 159 20.28 0.37 0.29
N HIS A 160 19.16 0.87 -0.24
CA HIS A 160 18.83 2.30 -0.20
C HIS A 160 18.57 2.79 1.23
N ILE A 161 18.03 1.95 2.11
CA ILE A 161 17.84 2.29 3.53
C ILE A 161 19.21 2.47 4.20
N HIS A 162 20.15 1.54 3.98
CA HIS A 162 21.51 1.65 4.50
C HIS A 162 22.24 2.89 3.97
N GLN A 163 21.97 3.28 2.72
CA GLN A 163 22.51 4.50 2.11
C GLN A 163 21.79 5.79 2.54
N GLY A 164 20.72 5.69 3.33
CA GLY A 164 19.89 6.84 3.73
C GLY A 164 19.04 7.43 2.61
N ARG A 165 18.89 6.72 1.47
CA ARG A 165 18.11 7.12 0.29
C ARG A 165 16.66 6.64 0.32
N CYS A 166 16.34 5.68 1.19
CA CYS A 166 14.97 5.19 1.36
C CYS A 166 14.52 5.35 2.81
N HIS A 167 13.30 5.87 2.96
CA HIS A 167 12.66 6.10 4.25
C HIS A 167 11.27 5.49 4.26
N ILE A 168 10.93 4.78 5.33
CA ILE A 168 9.68 4.04 5.49
C ILE A 168 8.98 4.53 6.75
N SER A 169 7.70 4.83 6.63
CA SER A 169 6.84 5.14 7.77
C SER A 169 5.51 4.40 7.65
N PHE A 170 4.97 3.96 8.78
CA PHE A 170 3.55 3.62 8.84
C PHE A 170 2.71 4.88 8.94
N VAL A 171 1.56 4.84 8.28
CA VAL A 171 0.55 5.89 8.34
C VAL A 171 -0.81 5.25 8.60
N LYS A 172 -1.59 5.87 9.46
CA LYS A 172 -3.01 5.64 9.58
C LYS A 172 -3.73 6.96 9.36
N GLU A 173 -4.70 6.98 8.47
CA GLU A 173 -5.35 8.22 8.04
C GLU A 173 -6.86 8.02 7.94
N ARG A 174 -7.63 9.04 8.29
CA ARG A 174 -9.08 9.08 8.18
C ARG A 174 -9.57 10.49 7.92
N GLY A 175 -10.54 10.62 7.02
CA GLY A 175 -11.17 11.90 6.69
C GLY A 175 -10.46 12.61 5.54
N VAL A 176 -10.77 13.89 5.34
CA VAL A 176 -10.27 14.69 4.22
C VAL A 176 -9.13 15.57 4.72
N ALA A 177 -7.93 15.39 4.17
CA ALA A 177 -6.76 16.15 4.56
C ALA A 177 -6.99 17.67 4.38
N PRO A 178 -6.74 18.50 5.41
CA PRO A 178 -6.77 19.95 5.26
C PRO A 178 -5.57 20.43 4.43
N ALA A 179 -5.67 21.65 3.87
CA ALA A 179 -4.57 22.25 3.11
C ALA A 179 -3.29 22.40 3.95
N THR A 180 -3.43 22.68 5.25
CA THR A 180 -2.30 22.72 6.19
C THR A 180 -2.63 21.99 7.49
N ILE A 181 -1.61 21.33 8.05
CA ILE A 181 -1.62 20.73 9.39
C ILE A 181 -0.74 21.60 10.28
N ASP A 182 -1.37 22.48 11.05
CA ASP A 182 -0.68 23.47 11.91
C ASP A 182 -0.80 23.20 13.41
N PHE A 183 -1.43 22.11 13.81
CA PHE A 183 -1.53 21.72 15.22
C PHE A 183 -0.40 20.76 15.63
N PRO A 184 0.09 20.85 16.87
CA PRO A 184 1.17 20.01 17.36
C PRO A 184 0.73 18.54 17.45
N PRO A 185 1.64 17.57 17.18
CA PRO A 185 1.30 16.16 17.28
C PRO A 185 1.15 15.73 18.74
N ARG A 186 0.23 14.81 19.01
CA ARG A 186 0.18 14.05 20.26
C ARG A 186 0.99 12.77 20.10
N LEU A 187 1.90 12.49 21.03
CA LEU A 187 2.70 11.27 21.03
C LEU A 187 1.97 10.14 21.74
N PHE A 188 2.07 8.93 21.20
CA PHE A 188 1.63 7.72 21.87
C PHE A 188 2.47 6.52 21.42
N LEU A 189 2.53 5.50 22.27
CA LEU A 189 3.18 4.23 21.93
C LEU A 189 2.17 3.27 21.32
N SER A 190 2.60 2.52 20.31
CA SER A 190 1.78 1.47 19.69
C SER A 190 1.54 0.29 20.64
N GLY A 191 2.40 0.10 21.64
CA GLY A 191 2.45 -1.14 22.39
C GLY A 191 2.90 -2.32 21.52
N GLY A 192 2.83 -3.50 22.12
CA GLY A 192 3.19 -4.77 21.50
C GLY A 192 4.68 -4.95 21.19
N VAL A 193 5.01 -5.87 20.28
CA VAL A 193 6.41 -6.29 20.01
C VAL A 193 7.28 -5.16 19.47
N ARG A 194 6.72 -4.29 18.61
CA ARG A 194 7.47 -3.16 18.04
C ARG A 194 7.54 -1.95 18.96
N ASN A 195 6.48 -1.72 19.74
CA ASN A 195 6.33 -0.60 20.67
C ASN A 195 6.81 0.76 20.13
N ASN A 196 6.52 1.03 18.85
CA ASN A 196 7.02 2.21 18.17
C ASN A 196 6.34 3.49 18.67
N VAL A 197 7.04 4.62 18.53
CA VAL A 197 6.47 5.95 18.82
C VAL A 197 5.68 6.47 17.62
N TRP A 198 4.41 6.80 17.86
CA TRP A 198 3.51 7.39 16.88
C TRP A 198 3.22 8.86 17.19
N ARG A 199 3.00 9.63 16.13
CA ARG A 199 2.58 11.04 16.18
C ARG A 199 1.18 11.14 15.61
N ALA A 200 0.22 11.51 16.45
CA ALA A 200 -1.16 11.74 16.06
C ALA A 200 -1.40 13.22 15.77
N PHE A 201 -1.96 13.48 14.61
CA PHE A 201 -2.44 14.76 14.13
C PHE A 201 -3.96 14.64 13.97
N SER A 202 -4.77 15.42 14.69
CA SER A 202 -6.24 15.36 14.54
C SER A 202 -6.91 16.72 14.66
N ASN A 203 -7.90 16.95 13.80
CA ASN A 203 -8.91 17.98 13.92
C ASN A 203 -10.32 17.36 13.82
N ARG A 204 -11.37 18.16 13.56
CA ARG A 204 -12.76 17.69 13.46
C ARG A 204 -13.04 16.79 12.25
N ASN A 205 -12.38 17.03 11.12
CA ASN A 205 -12.70 16.42 9.82
C ASN A 205 -11.60 15.48 9.31
N TYR A 206 -10.45 15.46 9.98
CA TYR A 206 -9.27 14.71 9.59
C TYR A 206 -8.48 14.24 10.81
N SER A 207 -8.03 12.99 10.75
CA SER A 207 -7.09 12.43 11.68
C SER A 207 -6.01 11.66 10.91
N MET A 208 -4.77 11.80 11.36
CA MET A 208 -3.62 11.03 10.90
C MET A 208 -2.79 10.58 12.10
N ALA A 209 -2.22 9.40 12.03
CA ALA A 209 -1.15 8.95 12.90
C ALA A 209 0.00 8.45 12.03
N VAL A 210 1.23 8.85 12.33
CA VAL A 210 2.42 8.44 11.58
C VAL A 210 3.50 7.95 12.52
N CYS A 211 4.18 6.89 12.12
CA CYS A 211 5.31 6.30 12.80
C CYS A 211 6.45 6.10 11.80
N ASN A 212 7.57 6.80 12.03
CA ASN A 212 8.75 6.63 11.22
C ASN A 212 9.53 5.39 11.66
N LEU A 213 9.92 4.55 10.71
CA LEU A 213 10.55 3.25 10.95
C LEU A 213 12.02 3.22 10.54
N THR A 214 12.42 4.08 9.60
CA THR A 214 13.79 4.15 9.10
C THR A 214 14.22 5.60 8.91
N GLY A 215 15.47 5.92 9.22
CA GLY A 215 16.00 7.28 9.12
C GLY A 215 15.47 8.22 10.21
N SER A 216 16.03 9.43 10.29
CA SER A 216 15.67 10.45 11.29
C SER A 216 14.92 11.62 10.66
N LYS A 217 13.61 11.47 10.41
CA LYS A 217 12.79 12.57 9.89
C LYS A 217 12.43 13.59 10.96
N LYS A 218 12.53 14.87 10.60
CA LYS A 218 12.09 15.97 11.47
C LYS A 218 10.57 15.96 11.60
N VAL A 219 10.07 16.39 12.77
CA VAL A 219 8.62 16.43 13.05
C VAL A 219 7.83 17.22 12.00
N ARG A 220 8.42 18.30 11.47
CA ARG A 220 7.81 19.15 10.44
C ARG A 220 7.57 18.44 9.11
N GLU A 221 8.34 17.41 8.79
CA GLU A 221 8.16 16.65 7.55
C GLU A 221 7.07 15.59 7.70
N MET A 222 6.93 15.01 8.90
CA MET A 222 5.95 13.96 9.19
C MET A 222 4.48 14.45 9.11
N ARG A 223 4.22 15.75 9.20
CA ARG A 223 2.86 16.31 9.00
C ARG A 223 2.38 16.21 7.54
N HIS A 224 3.28 15.91 6.60
CA HIS A 224 2.96 15.69 5.19
C HIS A 224 2.84 14.20 4.84
N ALA A 225 2.89 13.31 5.84
CA ALA A 225 2.61 11.90 5.63
C ALA A 225 1.16 11.72 5.18
N THR A 226 0.91 10.78 4.29
CA THR A 226 -0.44 10.52 3.80
C THR A 226 -0.51 9.18 3.08
N LEU A 227 -1.70 8.62 2.97
CA LEU A 227 -2.01 7.48 2.11
C LEU A 227 -3.00 7.88 1.01
N ASN A 228 -3.17 9.18 0.76
CA ASN A 228 -4.26 9.73 -0.03
C ASN A 228 -4.27 9.17 -1.47
N SER A 229 -3.14 9.10 -2.15
CA SER A 229 -3.12 8.67 -3.55
C SER A 229 -3.55 7.21 -3.73
N ALA A 230 -3.02 6.29 -2.91
CA ALA A 230 -3.51 4.91 -2.87
C ALA A 230 -4.98 4.83 -2.43
N THR A 231 -5.41 5.68 -1.49
CA THR A 231 -6.81 5.75 -1.02
C THR A 231 -7.76 6.17 -2.13
N ARG A 232 -7.40 7.17 -2.93
CA ARG A 232 -8.19 7.67 -4.06
C ARG A 232 -8.37 6.59 -5.12
N PHE A 233 -7.32 5.82 -5.42
CA PHE A 233 -7.46 4.68 -6.33
C PHE A 233 -8.38 3.60 -5.77
N ILE A 234 -8.25 3.24 -4.49
CA ILE A 234 -9.15 2.26 -3.86
C ILE A 234 -10.60 2.76 -3.93
N HIS A 235 -10.87 4.02 -3.60
CA HIS A 235 -12.20 4.61 -3.74
C HIS A 235 -12.70 4.62 -5.18
N PHE A 236 -11.81 4.86 -6.15
CA PHE A 236 -12.15 4.76 -7.57
C PHE A 236 -12.62 3.36 -7.94
N VAL A 237 -11.93 2.31 -7.49
CA VAL A 237 -12.35 0.91 -7.71
C VAL A 237 -13.68 0.61 -7.01
N GLU A 238 -13.82 1.00 -5.75
CA GLU A 238 -15.01 0.75 -4.91
C GLU A 238 -16.27 1.50 -5.38
N ASN A 239 -16.11 2.59 -6.13
CA ASN A 239 -17.22 3.37 -6.67
C ASN A 239 -17.33 3.25 -8.20
N HIS A 240 -16.52 2.39 -8.83
CA HIS A 240 -16.57 2.23 -10.28
C HIS A 240 -17.88 1.57 -10.71
N PRO A 241 -18.58 2.06 -11.76
CA PRO A 241 -19.82 1.43 -12.24
C PRO A 241 -19.67 -0.06 -12.60
N PHE A 242 -18.46 -0.48 -12.95
CA PHE A 242 -18.13 -1.86 -13.28
C PHE A 242 -17.95 -2.78 -12.05
N LEU A 243 -17.98 -2.26 -10.82
CA LEU A 243 -17.72 -3.04 -9.61
C LEU A 243 -18.64 -4.27 -9.47
N ILE A 244 -19.91 -4.14 -9.85
CA ILE A 244 -20.87 -5.26 -9.81
C ILE A 244 -20.41 -6.42 -10.70
N SER A 245 -19.94 -6.09 -11.91
CA SER A 245 -19.40 -7.07 -12.86
C SER A 245 -18.07 -7.63 -12.36
N LEU A 246 -17.16 -6.78 -11.88
CA LEU A 246 -15.87 -7.17 -11.30
C LEU A 246 -16.05 -8.23 -10.20
N ASN A 247 -16.98 -8.00 -9.27
CA ASN A 247 -17.22 -8.91 -8.15
C ASN A 247 -17.77 -10.28 -8.56
N ARG A 248 -18.27 -10.44 -9.80
CA ARG A 248 -18.80 -11.70 -10.35
C ARG A 248 -17.78 -12.47 -11.19
N MET A 249 -16.64 -11.87 -11.48
CA MET A 249 -15.58 -12.50 -12.28
C MET A 249 -14.83 -13.58 -11.51
N SER A 250 -14.17 -14.47 -12.25
CA SER A 250 -13.16 -15.35 -11.68
C SER A 250 -12.01 -14.56 -11.07
N PRO A 251 -11.32 -15.10 -10.06
CA PRO A 251 -10.13 -14.50 -9.46
C PRO A 251 -9.11 -14.00 -10.47
N ALA A 252 -8.74 -14.82 -11.46
CA ALA A 252 -7.81 -14.43 -12.52
C ALA A 252 -8.31 -13.19 -13.31
N ASN A 253 -9.60 -13.16 -13.65
CA ASN A 253 -10.19 -12.03 -14.36
C ASN A 253 -10.29 -10.77 -13.50
N VAL A 254 -10.48 -10.92 -12.17
CA VAL A 254 -10.39 -9.79 -11.23
C VAL A 254 -8.97 -9.21 -11.27
N VAL A 255 -7.92 -10.04 -11.24
CA VAL A 255 -6.53 -9.57 -11.34
C VAL A 255 -6.30 -8.77 -12.62
N SER A 256 -6.67 -9.33 -13.78
CA SER A 256 -6.53 -8.64 -15.06
C SER A 256 -7.33 -7.35 -15.12
N THR A 257 -8.54 -7.33 -14.56
CA THR A 257 -9.39 -6.12 -14.56
C THR A 257 -8.84 -5.04 -13.64
N LEU A 258 -8.25 -5.40 -12.50
CA LEU A 258 -7.57 -4.43 -11.62
C LEU A 258 -6.39 -3.75 -12.32
N ASP A 259 -5.66 -4.49 -13.15
CA ASP A 259 -4.58 -3.92 -13.96
C ASP A 259 -5.11 -2.95 -15.03
N ILE A 260 -6.22 -3.29 -15.69
CA ILE A 260 -6.92 -2.38 -16.61
C ILE A 260 -7.41 -1.12 -15.88
N LEU A 261 -8.01 -1.25 -14.69
CA LEU A 261 -8.48 -0.12 -13.89
C LEU A 261 -7.32 0.80 -13.46
N LYS A 262 -6.15 0.25 -13.13
CA LYS A 262 -4.91 1.01 -12.92
C LYS A 262 -4.56 1.84 -14.16
N HIS A 263 -4.58 1.24 -15.36
CA HIS A 263 -4.30 1.96 -16.60
C HIS A 263 -5.32 3.06 -16.89
N LEU A 264 -6.61 2.79 -16.69
CA LEU A 264 -7.67 3.80 -16.85
C LEU A 264 -7.53 4.96 -15.87
N TRP A 265 -7.20 4.67 -14.60
CA TRP A 265 -6.94 5.68 -13.58
C TRP A 265 -5.78 6.60 -13.98
N ASN A 266 -4.63 6.00 -14.34
CA ASN A 266 -3.44 6.76 -14.72
C ASN A 266 -3.71 7.61 -15.97
N LYS A 267 -4.41 7.08 -16.97
CA LYS A 267 -4.82 7.86 -18.15
C LYS A 267 -5.74 9.03 -17.76
N LYS A 268 -6.66 8.83 -16.81
CA LYS A 268 -7.58 9.89 -16.37
C LYS A 268 -6.85 11.03 -15.64
N LEU A 269 -5.74 10.74 -14.95
CA LEU A 269 -4.87 11.76 -14.35
C LEU A 269 -4.15 12.60 -15.41
N GLU A 270 -3.65 11.97 -16.48
CA GLU A 270 -2.96 12.68 -17.58
C GLU A 270 -3.88 13.69 -18.29
N HIS A 271 -5.19 13.41 -18.34
CA HIS A 271 -6.20 14.29 -18.94
C HIS A 271 -6.85 15.25 -17.94
N GLY A 272 -6.35 15.35 -16.70
CA GLY A 272 -6.81 16.33 -15.69
C GLY A 272 -8.27 16.14 -15.23
N THR A 273 -8.83 14.92 -15.30
CA THR A 273 -10.26 14.68 -15.08
C THR A 273 -10.60 14.21 -13.65
N ILE A 274 -9.69 14.34 -12.67
CA ILE A 274 -9.82 13.81 -11.29
C ILE A 274 -9.47 14.86 -10.23
#